data_AF-G1QB74-F1
#
_entry.id   AF-G1QB74-F1
#
_cell.length_a   1.000
_cell.length_b   1.000
_cell.length_c   1.000
_cell.angle_alpha   90.00
_cell.angle_beta   90.00
_cell.angle_gamma   90.00
#
_symmetry.space_group_name_H-M   'P 1'
#
loop_
_entity.id
_entity.type
_entity.pdbx_description
1 polymer ?
#
loop_
_entity_poly.entity_id
_entity_poly.type
_entity_poly.pdbx_seq_one_letter_code
_entity_poly.pdbx_strand_id
1 'polypeptide(L)' 'CAGTENKLSSLSDLEQQYRALRKYYENCEVVMGNLEITSIEHNRDLSFMR' A
#
# COMPACT_ATOMS: atom_id res chain seq x y z
N CYS A 1 -3.00 5.88 -10.48
CA CYS A 1 -3.99 5.31 -9.53
C CYS A 1 -4.39 6.39 -8.52
N ALA A 2 -5.51 6.21 -7.80
CA ALA A 2 -5.87 7.09 -6.68
C ALA A 2 -5.13 6.62 -5.41
N GLY A 3 -4.58 7.57 -4.67
CA GLY A 3 -3.91 7.33 -3.39
C GLY A 3 -4.90 7.13 -2.23
N THR A 4 -4.38 7.09 -1.01
CA THR A 4 -5.18 6.89 0.22
C THR A 4 -5.06 8.07 1.19
N GLU A 5 -5.95 8.13 2.19
CA GLU A 5 -5.94 9.13 3.28
C GLU A 5 -6.12 8.47 4.66
N ASN A 6 -5.58 7.25 4.81
CA ASN A 6 -5.76 6.41 6.00
C ASN A 6 -4.81 6.78 7.14
N LYS A 7 -3.76 7.57 6.89
CA LYS A 7 -2.74 7.95 7.88
C LYS A 7 -2.15 6.71 8.55
N LEU A 8 -2.32 6.55 9.87
CA LEU A 8 -1.82 5.41 10.65
C LEU A 8 -2.89 4.33 10.90
N SER A 9 -4.10 4.48 10.35
CA SER A 9 -5.12 3.43 10.42
C SER A 9 -4.72 2.26 9.52
N SER A 10 -4.75 1.04 10.06
CA SER A 10 -4.44 -0.18 9.31
C SER A 10 -5.49 -1.25 9.52
N LEU A 11 -5.59 -2.17 8.56
CA LEU A 11 -6.37 -3.40 8.75
C LEU A 11 -5.79 -4.22 9.91
N SER A 12 -6.65 -4.93 10.64
CA SER A 12 -6.22 -5.79 11.74
C SER A 12 -5.38 -6.98 11.27
N ASP A 13 -5.61 -7.45 10.05
CA ASP A 13 -4.83 -8.50 9.39
C ASP A 13 -3.75 -7.88 8.49
N LEU A 14 -2.48 -8.11 8.83
CA LEU A 14 -1.32 -7.58 8.11
C LEU A 14 -1.17 -8.17 6.70
N GLU A 15 -1.66 -9.39 6.45
CA GLU A 15 -1.70 -9.97 5.11
C GLU A 15 -2.70 -9.20 4.22
N GLN A 16 -3.85 -8.83 4.78
CA GLN A 16 -4.83 -8.00 4.06
C GLN A 16 -4.30 -6.58 3.83
N GLN A 17 -3.59 -6.00 4.79
CA GLN A 17 -2.94 -4.70 4.63
C GLN A 17 -1.95 -4.71 3.46
N TYR A 18 -1.09 -5.73 3.37
CA TYR A 18 -0.16 -5.89 2.26
C TYR A 18 -0.87 -6.08 0.92
N ARG A 19 -1.91 -6.93 0.86
CA ARG A 19 -2.71 -7.12 -0.35
C ARG A 19 -3.42 -5.85 -0.80
N ALA A 20 -3.92 -5.04 0.14
CA ALA A 20 -4.52 -3.76 -0.15
C ALA A 20 -3.50 -2.80 -0.75
N LEU A 21 -2.32 -2.66 -0.13
CA LEU A 21 -1.22 -1.84 -0.64
C LEU A 21 -0.86 -2.22 -2.09
N ARG A 22 -0.63 -3.52 -2.34
CA ARG A 22 -0.34 -4.02 -3.69
C ARG A 22 -1.45 -3.71 -4.66
N LYS A 23 -2.71 -3.96 -4.29
CA LYS A 23 -3.86 -3.69 -5.15
C LYS A 23 -3.98 -2.20 -5.53
N TYR A 24 -3.65 -1.28 -4.62
CA TYR A 24 -3.73 0.15 -4.91
C TYR A 24 -2.62 0.65 -5.83
N TYR A 25 -1.40 0.14 -5.66
CA TYR A 25 -0.20 0.74 -6.25
C TYR A 25 0.52 -0.13 -7.28
N GLU A 26 0.14 -1.40 -7.46
CA GLU A 26 0.72 -2.25 -8.52
C GLU A 26 0.42 -1.70 -9.91
N ASN A 27 1.47 -1.59 -10.74
CA ASN A 27 1.45 -0.98 -12.07
C ASN A 27 0.98 0.49 -12.08
N CYS A 28 1.14 1.22 -10.96
CA CYS A 28 0.77 2.62 -10.86
C CYS A 28 1.98 3.54 -11.06
N GLU A 29 2.07 4.17 -12.23
CA GLU A 29 3.15 5.14 -12.52
C GLU A 29 2.94 6.51 -11.86
N VAL A 30 1.68 6.95 -11.76
CA VAL A 30 1.31 8.26 -11.18
C VAL A 30 0.23 8.07 -10.12
N VAL A 31 0.55 8.43 -8.88
CA VAL A 31 -0.40 8.43 -7.75
C VAL A 31 -1.06 9.81 -7.65
N MET A 32 -2.38 9.85 -7.83
CA MET A 32 -3.19 11.03 -7.57
C MET A 32 -3.62 11.02 -6.10
N GLY A 33 -2.93 11.80 -5.26
CA GLY A 33 -3.13 11.85 -3.82
C GLY A 33 -1.90 11.40 -3.05
N ASN A 34 -2.08 10.74 -1.90
CA ASN A 34 -0.97 10.30 -1.06
C ASN A 34 -0.58 8.85 -1.35
N LEU A 35 0.73 8.59 -1.33
CA LEU A 35 1.29 7.25 -1.25
C LEU A 35 1.53 6.93 0.22
N GLU A 36 0.73 6.03 0.79
CA GLU A 36 0.83 5.62 2.20
C GLU A 36 1.29 4.16 2.31
N ILE A 37 2.43 3.94 2.98
CA ILE A 37 2.96 2.60 3.27
C ILE A 37 3.01 2.45 4.80
N THR A 38 2.02 1.75 5.37
CA THR A 38 1.89 1.56 6.82
C THR A 38 1.57 0.12 7.18
N SER A 39 2.07 -0.32 8.33
CA SER A 39 1.84 -1.66 8.89
C SER A 39 2.17 -2.81 7.92
N ILE A 40 3.31 -2.73 7.23
CA ILE A 40 3.83 -3.78 6.34
C ILE A 40 4.93 -4.57 7.04
N GLU A 41 4.83 -5.90 7.01
CA GLU A 41 5.83 -6.78 7.62
C GLU A 41 7.18 -6.74 6.88
N HIS A 42 8.27 -7.00 7.60
CA HIS A 42 9.64 -6.84 7.10
C HIS A 42 9.99 -7.65 5.84
N ASN A 43 9.37 -8.81 5.61
CA ASN A 43 9.68 -9.74 4.51
C ASN A 43 8.71 -9.66 3.32
N ARG A 44 8.00 -8.53 3.18
CA ARG A 44 7.06 -8.34 2.06
C ARG A 44 7.76 -7.79 0.82
N ASP A 45 7.40 -8.32 -0.33
CA ASP A 45 7.92 -7.86 -1.61
C ASP A 45 7.22 -6.57 -2.05
N LEU A 46 7.95 -5.46 -2.03
CA LEU A 46 7.48 -4.15 -2.49
C LEU A 46 7.95 -3.82 -3.91
N SER A 47 8.46 -4.79 -4.68
CA SER A 47 8.97 -4.56 -6.04
C SER A 47 7.93 -4.05 -7.04
N PHE A 48 6.63 -4.17 -6.73
CA PHE A 48 5.54 -3.59 -7.52
C PHE A 48 5.47 -2.05 -7.44
N MET A 49 6.24 -1.43 -6.56
CA MET A 49 6.35 0.03 -6.38
C MET A 49 7.40 0.68 -7.30
N ARG A 50 7.91 -0.07 -8.29
CA ARG A 50 8.91 0.40 -9.25
C ARG A 50 8.34 1.38 -10.26
#